data_AF-A0AA39USM4-F1
#
_entry.id   AF-A0AA39USM4-F1
#
_cell.length_a   1.000
_cell.length_b   1.000
_cell.length_c   1.000
_cell.angle_alpha   90.00
_cell.angle_beta   90.00
_cell.angle_gamma   90.00
#
_symmetry.space_group_name_H-M   'P 1'
#
loop_
_entity.id
_entity.type
_entity.pdbx_description
1 polymer ?
#
loop_
_entity_poly.entity_id
_entity_poly.type
_entity_poly.pdbx_seq_one_letter_code
_entity_poly.pdbx_strand_id
1 'polypeptide(L)'
;MATSTTDASPKKKPVTIITIGMAGAGKSTFVQRINSYLHSQDPPSPPYILNLDPAVTHVPFEANIDIRDTVNYQEVMKQYNLGPNGGILTALNLFTTKFDQVLELVEKRAETVDYVILDTPGQIEIFTWSASGAIITDAVASSLPTVVAYIIDTPRTTAPATFMSNMLYACSILYKTKLPFILVFNKVDVEPHDFAINWMHDFEAFQEALATHGGARDAEGEPTYMNSLMNSMSLVLDEFYRNLKAVGVSSVTGQGIKEFFDAVEASRDEYEKEYLPELERARAAREKTLQAAKDDSMNRLMKDLELDRERNPNAALEDRWDPNEDDDEDDDTDVNIIDRSDHPWPGQYIDMTRARRHDDEGFTWPRPG
;
A
#
# COMPACT_ATOMS: atom_id res chain seq x y z
N MET A 1 -43.79 31.43 7.11
CA MET A 1 -43.90 29.99 6.76
C MET A 1 -42.55 29.56 6.22
N ALA A 2 -42.09 28.38 6.63
CA ALA A 2 -40.69 28.01 6.77
C ALA A 2 -39.90 27.95 5.46
N THR A 3 -38.68 28.47 5.51
CA THR A 3 -37.55 28.13 4.64
C THR A 3 -37.18 26.67 4.87
N SER A 4 -37.43 25.81 3.89
CA SER A 4 -37.00 24.43 3.88
C SER A 4 -35.49 24.37 3.66
N THR A 5 -34.74 24.21 4.76
CA THR A 5 -33.37 23.70 4.74
C THR A 5 -33.39 22.31 4.13
N THR A 6 -32.82 22.16 2.94
CA THR A 6 -32.49 20.86 2.36
C THR A 6 -31.42 20.23 3.24
N ASP A 7 -31.80 19.22 4.03
CA ASP A 7 -30.89 18.27 4.66
C ASP A 7 -30.06 17.61 3.56
N ALA A 8 -28.85 18.11 3.32
CA ALA A 8 -27.84 17.38 2.57
C ALA A 8 -27.30 16.30 3.50
N SER A 9 -27.84 15.07 3.39
CA SER A 9 -27.17 13.88 3.93
C SER A 9 -25.69 13.92 3.50
N PRO A 10 -24.72 13.70 4.40
CA PRO A 10 -23.31 13.75 4.04
C PRO A 10 -23.09 12.81 2.85
N LYS A 11 -22.69 13.36 1.69
CA LYS A 11 -22.53 12.58 0.47
C LYS A 11 -21.51 11.47 0.75
N LYS A 12 -21.92 10.23 0.44
CA LYS A 12 -21.16 9.02 0.69
C LYS A 12 -19.84 9.10 -0.10
N LYS A 13 -18.69 9.13 0.59
CA LYS A 13 -17.38 9.05 -0.07
C LYS A 13 -17.25 7.70 -0.82
N PRO A 14 -16.54 7.69 -1.96
CA PRO A 14 -16.38 6.48 -2.76
C PRO A 14 -15.53 5.40 -2.08
N VAL A 15 -15.93 4.18 -2.41
CA VAL A 15 -15.26 2.87 -2.31
C VAL A 15 -13.91 2.73 -3.00
N THR A 16 -12.74 2.97 -2.39
CA THR A 16 -11.47 2.62 -3.08
C THR A 16 -11.12 1.15 -2.87
N ILE A 17 -10.97 0.40 -3.97
CA ILE A 17 -10.62 -1.01 -3.98
C ILE A 17 -9.23 -1.16 -4.59
N ILE A 18 -8.26 -1.57 -3.78
CA ILE A 18 -6.90 -1.86 -4.24
C ILE A 18 -6.81 -3.36 -4.53
N THR A 19 -6.67 -3.72 -5.80
CA THR A 19 -6.53 -5.12 -6.18
C THR A 19 -5.07 -5.54 -6.06
N ILE A 20 -4.78 -6.52 -5.21
CA ILE A 20 -3.43 -7.04 -4.96
C ILE A 20 -3.47 -8.55 -5.14
N GLY A 21 -2.41 -9.17 -5.62
CA GLY A 21 -2.38 -10.63 -5.81
C GLY A 21 -1.18 -11.07 -6.62
N MET A 22 -0.89 -12.36 -6.60
CA MET A 22 0.24 -12.93 -7.33
C MET A 22 0.10 -12.73 -8.85
N ALA A 23 1.22 -12.77 -9.58
CA ALA A 23 1.19 -12.78 -11.03
C ALA A 23 0.39 -13.98 -11.54
N GLY A 24 -0.54 -13.75 -12.47
CA GLY A 24 -1.41 -14.81 -13.02
C GLY A 24 -2.63 -15.16 -12.17
N ALA A 25 -2.84 -14.53 -11.01
CA ALA A 25 -4.08 -14.70 -10.23
C ALA A 25 -5.33 -14.10 -10.91
N GLY A 26 -5.14 -13.22 -11.89
CA GLY A 26 -6.21 -12.64 -12.71
C GLY A 26 -6.70 -11.26 -12.25
N LYS A 27 -5.83 -10.44 -11.66
CA LYS A 27 -6.15 -9.06 -11.20
C LYS A 27 -6.81 -8.21 -12.28
N SER A 28 -6.17 -7.99 -13.43
CA SER A 28 -6.73 -7.16 -14.50
C SER A 28 -8.02 -7.74 -15.10
N THR A 29 -8.17 -9.07 -15.14
CA THR A 29 -9.41 -9.72 -15.58
C THR A 29 -10.54 -9.53 -14.56
N PHE A 30 -10.20 -9.54 -13.27
CA PHE A 30 -11.13 -9.25 -12.18
C PHE A 30 -11.61 -7.79 -12.25
N VAL A 31 -10.69 -6.84 -12.47
CA VAL A 31 -11.02 -5.41 -12.68
C VAL A 31 -11.93 -5.23 -13.89
N GLN A 32 -11.62 -5.86 -15.03
CA GLN A 32 -12.47 -5.84 -16.22
C GLN A 32 -13.89 -6.34 -15.92
N ARG A 33 -13.98 -7.44 -15.17
CA ARG A 33 -15.25 -8.08 -14.83
C ARG A 33 -16.08 -7.22 -13.88
N ILE A 34 -15.46 -6.65 -12.86
CA ILE A 34 -16.12 -5.70 -11.96
C ILE A 34 -16.63 -4.50 -12.74
N ASN A 35 -15.81 -3.94 -13.62
CA ASN A 35 -16.21 -2.80 -14.43
C ASN A 35 -17.48 -3.11 -15.24
N SER A 36 -17.49 -4.27 -15.91
CA SER A 36 -18.65 -4.73 -16.68
C SER A 36 -19.88 -4.95 -15.81
N TYR A 37 -19.70 -5.50 -14.60
CA TYR A 37 -20.79 -5.74 -13.66
C TYR A 37 -21.43 -4.44 -13.17
N LEU A 38 -20.61 -3.44 -12.81
CA LEU A 38 -21.08 -2.13 -12.34
C LEU A 38 -21.81 -1.34 -13.43
N HIS A 39 -21.38 -1.46 -14.69
CA HIS A 39 -22.10 -0.90 -15.84
C HIS A 39 -23.44 -1.60 -16.10
N SER A 40 -23.60 -2.86 -15.68
CA SER A 40 -24.83 -3.62 -15.87
C SER A 40 -25.86 -3.44 -14.75
N GLN A 41 -25.50 -2.75 -13.66
CA GLN A 41 -26.44 -2.43 -12.58
C GLN A 41 -27.46 -1.37 -13.03
N ASP A 42 -28.62 -1.36 -12.38
CA ASP A 42 -29.66 -0.34 -12.57
C ASP A 42 -29.96 0.33 -11.21
N PRO A 43 -29.54 1.59 -10.97
CA PRO A 43 -28.86 2.49 -11.92
C PRO A 43 -27.38 2.12 -12.17
N PRO A 44 -26.84 2.44 -13.36
CA PRO A 44 -25.45 2.16 -13.70
C PRO A 44 -24.51 3.06 -12.89
N SER A 45 -23.53 2.46 -12.22
CA SER A 45 -22.54 3.14 -11.38
C SER A 45 -21.11 2.86 -11.87
N PRO A 46 -20.68 3.48 -12.98
CA PRO A 46 -19.36 3.21 -13.56
C PRO A 46 -18.24 3.54 -12.56
N PRO A 47 -17.28 2.62 -12.32
CA PRO A 47 -16.17 2.88 -11.42
C PRO A 47 -15.14 3.81 -12.06
N TYR A 48 -14.39 4.52 -11.23
CA TYR A 48 -13.20 5.24 -11.65
C TYR A 48 -11.98 4.32 -11.57
N ILE A 49 -11.38 3.97 -12.71
CA ILE A 49 -10.33 2.95 -12.78
C ILE A 49 -8.96 3.60 -12.95
N LEU A 50 -8.01 3.22 -12.09
CA LEU A 50 -6.61 3.58 -12.17
C LEU A 50 -5.78 2.33 -12.47
N ASN A 51 -5.05 2.33 -13.59
CA ASN A 51 -4.07 1.30 -13.89
C ASN A 51 -2.68 1.73 -13.41
N LEU A 52 -2.11 0.95 -12.49
CA LEU A 52 -0.76 1.13 -11.95
C LEU A 52 0.24 0.11 -12.48
N ASP A 53 -0.15 -0.80 -13.39
CA ASP A 53 0.79 -1.72 -14.04
C ASP A 53 1.42 -1.07 -15.30
N PRO A 54 2.72 -0.74 -15.29
CA PRO A 54 3.40 -0.16 -16.44
C PRO A 54 3.82 -1.23 -17.48
N ALA A 55 3.86 -2.50 -17.12
CA ALA A 55 4.34 -3.59 -17.99
C ALA A 55 3.22 -4.25 -18.80
N VAL A 56 1.95 -3.90 -18.55
CA VAL A 56 0.80 -4.45 -19.28
C VAL A 56 0.78 -3.96 -20.73
N THR A 57 0.72 -4.89 -21.68
CA THR A 57 0.70 -4.56 -23.12
C THR A 57 -0.68 -4.07 -23.57
N HIS A 58 -1.74 -4.75 -23.13
CA HIS A 58 -3.12 -4.44 -23.49
C HIS A 58 -4.00 -4.48 -22.25
N VAL A 59 -4.61 -3.35 -21.92
CA VAL A 59 -5.56 -3.24 -20.82
C VAL A 59 -6.95 -3.57 -21.38
N PRO A 60 -7.65 -4.58 -20.86
CA PRO A 60 -8.94 -5.03 -21.42
C PRO A 60 -10.13 -4.17 -20.97
N PHE A 61 -9.86 -3.00 -20.37
CA PHE A 61 -10.84 -2.05 -19.84
C PHE A 61 -10.38 -0.62 -20.12
N GLU A 62 -11.32 0.33 -20.13
CA GLU A 62 -11.01 1.76 -20.24
C GLU A 62 -10.57 2.29 -18.87
N ALA A 63 -9.26 2.49 -18.69
CA ALA A 63 -8.72 3.13 -17.50
C ALA A 63 -8.88 4.65 -17.59
N ASN A 64 -9.33 5.29 -16.51
CA ASN A 64 -9.43 6.75 -16.45
C ASN A 64 -8.07 7.40 -16.23
N ILE A 65 -7.19 6.74 -15.48
CA ILE A 65 -5.80 7.12 -15.28
C ILE A 65 -4.95 5.89 -15.56
N ASP A 66 -4.02 6.01 -16.49
CA ASP A 66 -3.07 4.96 -16.82
C ASP A 66 -1.64 5.45 -16.54
N ILE A 67 -0.89 4.69 -15.74
CA ILE A 67 0.53 4.97 -15.49
C ILE A 67 1.34 5.05 -16.79
N ARG A 68 0.92 4.33 -17.84
CA ARG A 68 1.61 4.28 -19.14
C ARG A 68 1.55 5.62 -19.89
N ASP A 69 0.56 6.46 -19.62
CA ASP A 69 0.47 7.80 -20.21
C ASP A 69 1.46 8.78 -19.59
N THR A 70 1.87 8.52 -18.34
CA THR A 70 2.80 9.37 -17.60
C THR A 70 4.25 8.88 -17.74
N VAL A 71 4.45 7.56 -17.76
CA VAL A 71 5.77 6.94 -17.76
C VAL A 71 5.85 5.83 -18.80
N ASN A 72 6.75 5.99 -19.77
CA ASN A 72 7.03 4.96 -20.75
C ASN A 72 7.98 3.90 -20.17
N TYR A 73 7.42 2.75 -19.82
CA TYR A 73 8.15 1.59 -19.27
C TYR A 73 9.38 1.19 -20.11
N GLN A 74 9.26 1.17 -21.44
CA GLN A 74 10.34 0.74 -22.32
C GLN A 74 11.50 1.73 -22.35
N GLU A 75 11.20 3.03 -22.25
CA GLU A 75 12.22 4.08 -22.17
C GLU A 75 12.93 4.05 -20.82
N VAL A 76 12.19 3.88 -19.73
CA VAL A 76 12.78 3.75 -18.38
C VAL A 76 13.75 2.57 -18.33
N MET A 77 13.38 1.42 -18.89
CA MET A 77 14.29 0.27 -18.95
C MET A 77 15.58 0.57 -19.73
N LYS A 78 15.48 1.30 -20.86
CA LYS A 78 16.63 1.64 -21.71
C LYS A 78 17.52 2.71 -21.08
N GLN A 79 16.94 3.77 -20.54
CA GLN A 79 17.68 4.90 -19.97
C GLN A 79 18.45 4.51 -18.71
N TYR A 80 17.81 3.75 -17.82
CA TYR A 80 18.42 3.32 -16.56
C TYR A 80 19.10 1.95 -16.66
N ASN A 81 19.10 1.32 -17.84
CA ASN A 81 19.66 -0.01 -18.10
C ASN A 81 19.18 -1.06 -17.07
N LEU A 82 17.86 -1.08 -16.82
CA LEU A 82 17.22 -1.90 -15.80
C LEU A 82 16.61 -3.16 -16.41
N GLY A 83 16.61 -4.24 -15.62
CA GLY A 83 15.81 -5.42 -15.91
C GLY A 83 14.30 -5.17 -15.73
N PRO A 84 13.43 -6.12 -16.12
CA PRO A 84 11.98 -5.90 -16.14
C PRO A 84 11.38 -5.45 -14.80
N ASN A 85 11.77 -6.10 -13.70
CA ASN A 85 11.29 -5.74 -12.35
C ASN A 85 11.81 -4.37 -11.89
N GLY A 86 13.07 -4.05 -12.21
CA GLY A 86 13.65 -2.73 -11.91
C GLY A 86 12.96 -1.62 -12.68
N GLY A 87 12.59 -1.87 -13.93
CA GLY A 87 11.81 -0.94 -14.75
C GLY A 87 10.43 -0.65 -14.15
N ILE A 88 9.73 -1.67 -13.64
CA ILE A 88 8.40 -1.49 -13.01
C ILE A 88 8.54 -0.65 -11.73
N LEU A 89 9.52 -0.98 -10.88
CA LEU A 89 9.76 -0.23 -9.65
C LEU A 89 10.09 1.24 -9.92
N THR A 90 11.00 1.52 -10.86
CA THR A 90 11.35 2.89 -11.22
C THR A 90 10.16 3.63 -11.83
N ALA A 91 9.37 2.97 -12.67
CA ALA A 91 8.16 3.58 -13.22
C ALA A 91 7.15 3.94 -12.12
N LEU A 92 6.96 3.05 -11.14
CA LEU A 92 6.12 3.32 -9.98
C LEU A 92 6.66 4.49 -9.15
N ASN A 93 7.98 4.56 -8.91
CA ASN A 93 8.61 5.66 -8.21
C ASN A 93 8.39 7.01 -8.90
N LEU A 94 8.56 7.06 -10.23
CA LEU A 94 8.28 8.27 -11.01
C LEU A 94 6.81 8.66 -10.93
N PHE A 95 5.91 7.69 -10.96
CA PHE A 95 4.47 7.94 -10.81
C PHE A 95 4.10 8.48 -9.43
N THR A 96 4.71 7.97 -8.36
CA THR A 96 4.49 8.44 -6.98
C THR A 96 4.74 9.94 -6.83
N THR A 97 5.73 10.51 -7.54
CA THR A 97 6.03 11.95 -7.46
C THR A 97 4.91 12.85 -7.99
N LYS A 98 4.00 12.31 -8.80
CA LYS A 98 2.83 13.02 -9.35
C LYS A 98 1.52 12.50 -8.75
N PHE A 99 1.60 11.63 -7.75
CA PHE A 99 0.41 10.96 -7.22
C PHE A 99 -0.54 11.93 -6.51
N ASP A 100 -0.04 13.03 -5.95
CA ASP A 100 -0.90 14.07 -5.37
C ASP A 100 -1.85 14.68 -6.41
N GLN A 101 -1.38 14.90 -7.64
CA GLN A 101 -2.23 15.39 -8.74
C GLN A 101 -3.29 14.36 -9.12
N VAL A 102 -2.94 13.06 -9.08
CA VAL A 102 -3.87 11.96 -9.31
C VAL A 102 -4.93 11.94 -8.21
N LEU A 103 -4.53 12.10 -6.96
CA LEU A 103 -5.45 12.14 -5.82
C LEU A 103 -6.44 13.30 -5.93
N GLU A 104 -5.98 14.49 -6.31
CA GLU A 104 -6.87 15.64 -6.56
C GLU A 104 -7.90 15.37 -7.67
N LEU A 105 -7.50 14.66 -8.73
CA LEU A 105 -8.42 14.27 -9.82
C LEU A 105 -9.46 13.27 -9.33
N VAL A 106 -9.05 12.30 -8.51
CA VAL A 106 -9.94 11.32 -7.90
C VAL A 106 -10.91 12.02 -6.94
N GLU A 107 -10.44 12.94 -6.10
CA GLU A 107 -11.27 13.70 -5.16
C GLU A 107 -12.30 14.58 -5.86
N LYS A 108 -11.93 15.25 -6.96
CA LYS A 108 -12.89 16.02 -7.80
C LYS A 108 -13.99 15.13 -8.38
N ARG A 109 -13.69 13.86 -8.65
CA ARG A 109 -14.63 12.88 -9.17
C ARG A 109 -15.35 12.10 -8.08
N ALA A 110 -14.88 12.15 -6.85
CA ALA A 110 -15.41 11.41 -5.71
C ALA A 110 -16.89 11.74 -5.42
N GLU A 111 -17.37 12.91 -5.82
CA GLU A 111 -18.80 13.26 -5.69
C GLU A 111 -19.70 12.58 -6.72
N THR A 112 -19.13 12.02 -7.79
CA THR A 112 -19.86 11.48 -8.95
C THR A 112 -19.72 9.98 -9.13
N VAL A 113 -18.76 9.35 -8.45
CA VAL A 113 -18.47 7.92 -8.57
C VAL A 113 -18.64 7.25 -7.21
N ASP A 114 -19.14 6.02 -7.21
CA ASP A 114 -19.32 5.24 -5.98
C ASP A 114 -18.08 4.39 -5.66
N TYR A 115 -17.31 4.00 -6.68
CA TYR A 115 -16.16 3.11 -6.55
C TYR A 115 -14.96 3.63 -7.34
N VAL A 116 -13.78 3.48 -6.74
CA VAL A 116 -12.48 3.73 -7.35
C VAL A 116 -11.70 2.42 -7.33
N ILE A 117 -11.19 1.95 -8.46
CA ILE A 117 -10.52 0.65 -8.55
C ILE A 117 -9.07 0.86 -8.99
N LEU A 118 -8.12 0.34 -8.20
CA LEU A 118 -6.70 0.35 -8.53
C LEU A 118 -6.28 -1.04 -9.00
N ASP A 119 -5.85 -1.15 -10.26
CA ASP A 119 -5.16 -2.33 -10.79
C ASP A 119 -3.65 -2.19 -10.52
N THR A 120 -3.08 -3.11 -9.73
CA THR A 120 -1.66 -3.05 -9.33
C THR A 120 -0.78 -3.92 -10.21
N PRO A 121 0.54 -3.65 -10.26
CA PRO A 121 1.47 -4.46 -11.05
C PRO A 121 1.35 -5.98 -10.85
N GLY A 122 1.62 -6.73 -11.92
CA GLY A 122 1.66 -8.19 -11.89
C GLY A 122 2.46 -8.79 -10.73
N GLN A 123 3.64 -8.20 -10.44
CA GLN A 123 4.52 -8.60 -9.34
C GLN A 123 4.12 -7.90 -8.05
N ILE A 124 3.60 -8.68 -7.11
CA ILE A 124 3.04 -8.18 -5.86
C ILE A 124 4.08 -7.47 -5.00
N GLU A 125 5.33 -7.95 -4.99
CA GLU A 125 6.38 -7.44 -4.11
C GLU A 125 6.79 -6.01 -4.48
N ILE A 126 6.69 -5.67 -5.77
CA ILE A 126 7.00 -4.32 -6.24
C ILE A 126 5.99 -3.33 -5.71
N PHE A 127 4.73 -3.72 -5.50
CA PHE A 127 3.72 -2.85 -4.92
C PHE A 127 3.73 -2.88 -3.38
N THR A 128 3.74 -4.07 -2.77
CA THR A 128 3.58 -4.19 -1.31
C THR A 128 4.85 -3.91 -0.52
N TRP A 129 6.04 -4.15 -1.08
CA TRP A 129 7.31 -3.94 -0.36
C TRP A 129 8.06 -2.68 -0.78
N SER A 130 7.64 -2.00 -1.85
CA SER A 130 8.26 -0.73 -2.23
C SER A 130 7.75 0.43 -1.38
N ALA A 131 8.60 1.44 -1.20
CA ALA A 131 8.22 2.71 -0.59
C ALA A 131 7.12 3.40 -1.42
N SER A 132 7.21 3.35 -2.75
CA SER A 132 6.23 3.94 -3.65
C SER A 132 4.83 3.36 -3.52
N GLY A 133 4.71 2.03 -3.48
CA GLY A 133 3.40 1.40 -3.29
C GLY A 133 2.82 1.65 -1.90
N ALA A 134 3.67 1.72 -0.87
CA ALA A 134 3.24 2.13 0.47
C ALA A 134 2.73 3.59 0.49
N ILE A 135 3.47 4.53 -0.10
CA ILE A 135 3.07 5.95 -0.19
C ILE A 135 1.74 6.08 -0.93
N ILE A 136 1.59 5.41 -2.08
CA ILE A 136 0.34 5.41 -2.87
C ILE A 136 -0.82 4.87 -2.02
N THR A 137 -0.62 3.73 -1.36
CA THR A 137 -1.65 3.11 -0.52
C THR A 137 -2.04 4.00 0.65
N ASP A 138 -1.06 4.57 1.35
CA ASP A 138 -1.26 5.44 2.51
C ASP A 138 -1.93 6.78 2.12
N ALA A 139 -1.59 7.32 0.95
CA ALA A 139 -2.19 8.55 0.41
C ALA A 139 -3.67 8.34 0.05
N VAL A 140 -4.00 7.22 -0.61
CA VAL A 140 -5.38 6.88 -0.95
C VAL A 140 -6.21 6.59 0.30
N ALA A 141 -5.70 5.77 1.22
CA ALA A 141 -6.35 5.50 2.50
C ALA A 141 -6.58 6.79 3.29
N SER A 142 -5.59 7.68 3.29
CA SER A 142 -5.68 8.98 3.97
C SER A 142 -6.84 9.88 3.52
N SER A 143 -7.32 9.75 2.28
CA SER A 143 -8.38 10.60 1.71
C SER A 143 -9.73 9.90 1.60
N LEU A 144 -9.71 8.61 1.23
CA LEU A 144 -10.88 7.83 0.84
C LEU A 144 -10.99 6.52 1.62
N PRO A 145 -12.22 6.05 1.91
CA PRO A 145 -12.42 4.68 2.36
C PRO A 145 -11.75 3.68 1.43
N THR A 146 -10.84 2.86 1.95
CA THR A 146 -9.99 1.99 1.16
C THR A 146 -10.05 0.56 1.66
N VAL A 147 -10.22 -0.37 0.74
CA VAL A 147 -10.30 -1.82 0.98
C VAL A 147 -9.29 -2.52 0.08
N VAL A 148 -8.55 -3.46 0.64
CA VAL A 148 -7.60 -4.29 -0.11
C VAL A 148 -8.28 -5.59 -0.52
N ALA A 149 -8.38 -5.83 -1.83
CA ALA A 149 -8.87 -7.08 -2.40
C ALA A 149 -7.68 -7.96 -2.80
N TYR A 150 -7.43 -9.01 -2.02
CA TYR A 150 -6.34 -9.94 -2.25
C TYR A 150 -6.80 -11.11 -3.12
N ILE A 151 -6.41 -11.08 -4.39
CA ILE A 151 -6.81 -12.02 -5.43
C ILE A 151 -5.92 -13.26 -5.37
N ILE A 152 -6.54 -14.41 -5.14
CA ILE A 152 -5.89 -15.72 -5.03
C ILE A 152 -6.27 -16.57 -6.24
N ASP A 153 -5.29 -17.30 -6.77
CA ASP A 153 -5.50 -18.29 -7.84
C ASP A 153 -5.96 -19.62 -7.25
N THR A 154 -7.28 -19.83 -7.15
CA THR A 154 -7.88 -21.00 -6.46
C THR A 154 -7.36 -22.35 -6.95
N PRO A 155 -7.25 -22.61 -8.28
CA PRO A 155 -6.70 -23.86 -8.80
C PRO A 155 -5.25 -24.14 -8.37
N ARG A 156 -4.45 -23.09 -8.11
CA ARG A 156 -3.06 -23.24 -7.66
C ARG A 156 -2.92 -23.42 -6.15
N THR A 157 -3.95 -23.06 -5.38
CA THR A 157 -3.95 -23.18 -3.91
C THR A 157 -4.60 -24.46 -3.39
N THR A 158 -4.90 -25.41 -4.28
CA THR A 158 -5.41 -26.74 -3.91
C THR A 158 -4.42 -27.55 -3.06
N ALA A 159 -3.12 -27.25 -3.15
CA ALA A 159 -2.11 -27.84 -2.28
C ALA A 159 -2.08 -27.12 -0.91
N PRO A 160 -2.24 -27.82 0.24
CA PRO A 160 -2.24 -27.21 1.56
C PRO A 160 -1.00 -26.37 1.89
N ALA A 161 0.18 -26.82 1.45
CA ALA A 161 1.42 -26.08 1.63
C ALA A 161 1.42 -24.73 0.89
N THR A 162 0.93 -24.72 -0.36
CA THR A 162 0.80 -23.50 -1.16
C THR A 162 -0.28 -22.57 -0.61
N PHE A 163 -1.38 -23.14 -0.13
CA PHE A 163 -2.42 -22.38 0.57
C PHE A 163 -1.85 -21.66 1.79
N MET A 164 -1.12 -22.37 2.67
CA MET A 164 -0.48 -21.74 3.83
C MET A 164 0.46 -20.62 3.45
N SER A 165 1.36 -20.85 2.50
CA SER A 165 2.30 -19.80 2.09
C SER A 165 1.56 -18.55 1.62
N ASN A 166 0.51 -18.71 0.79
CA ASN A 166 -0.30 -17.58 0.34
C ASN A 166 -1.05 -16.89 1.48
N MET A 167 -1.56 -17.64 2.48
CA MET A 167 -2.22 -17.06 3.65
C MET A 167 -1.24 -16.28 4.54
N LEU A 168 -0.02 -16.78 4.73
CA LEU A 168 1.02 -16.05 5.47
C LEU A 168 1.45 -14.78 4.73
N TYR A 169 1.51 -14.82 3.40
CA TYR A 169 1.72 -13.64 2.58
C TYR A 169 0.56 -12.64 2.75
N ALA A 170 -0.69 -13.10 2.70
CA ALA A 170 -1.86 -12.26 2.94
C ALA A 170 -1.81 -11.60 4.33
N CYS A 171 -1.46 -12.37 5.37
CA CYS A 171 -1.26 -11.89 6.73
C CYS A 171 -0.20 -10.80 6.82
N SER A 172 0.95 -11.02 6.17
CA SER A 172 2.02 -10.03 6.11
C SER A 172 1.56 -8.71 5.47
N ILE A 173 0.73 -8.78 4.43
CA ILE A 173 0.19 -7.60 3.74
C ILE A 173 -0.87 -6.90 4.60
N LEU A 174 -1.74 -7.65 5.28
CA LEU A 174 -2.72 -7.07 6.22
C LEU A 174 -2.00 -6.25 7.30
N TYR A 175 -1.00 -6.83 7.97
CA TYR A 175 -0.27 -6.11 9.02
C TYR A 175 0.51 -4.91 8.51
N LYS A 176 1.00 -4.98 7.27
CA LYS A 176 1.71 -3.87 6.64
C LYS A 176 0.79 -2.72 6.24
N THR A 177 -0.34 -3.03 5.62
CA THR A 177 -1.28 -2.02 5.09
C THR A 177 -2.22 -1.50 6.16
N LYS A 178 -2.55 -2.32 7.18
CA LYS A 178 -3.53 -2.02 8.23
C LYS A 178 -4.90 -1.63 7.70
N LEU A 179 -5.25 -2.04 6.48
CA LEU A 179 -6.51 -1.73 5.83
C LEU A 179 -7.46 -2.93 5.92
N PRO A 180 -8.79 -2.70 5.85
CA PRO A 180 -9.76 -3.77 5.68
C PRO A 180 -9.39 -4.65 4.49
N PHE A 181 -9.37 -5.96 4.72
CA PHE A 181 -8.76 -6.92 3.81
C PHE A 181 -9.74 -8.02 3.44
N ILE A 182 -9.94 -8.22 2.14
CA ILE A 182 -10.85 -9.22 1.60
C ILE A 182 -10.04 -10.25 0.82
N LEU A 183 -10.19 -11.52 1.19
CA LEU A 183 -9.65 -12.65 0.44
C LEU A 183 -10.60 -12.98 -0.71
N VAL A 184 -10.08 -12.89 -1.93
CA VAL A 184 -10.86 -13.12 -3.15
C VAL A 184 -10.31 -14.35 -3.86
N PHE A 185 -10.98 -15.49 -3.70
CA PHE A 185 -10.67 -16.73 -4.38
C PHE A 185 -11.15 -16.64 -5.83
N ASN A 186 -10.25 -16.35 -6.77
CA ASN A 186 -10.59 -16.19 -8.18
C ASN A 186 -10.57 -17.55 -8.92
N LYS A 187 -11.22 -17.59 -10.08
CA LYS A 187 -11.32 -18.76 -10.97
C LYS A 187 -12.12 -19.92 -10.36
N VAL A 188 -13.18 -19.60 -9.63
CA VAL A 188 -14.09 -20.61 -9.07
C VAL A 188 -14.83 -21.43 -10.13
N ASP A 189 -14.81 -20.98 -11.39
CA ASP A 189 -15.29 -21.73 -12.54
C ASP A 189 -14.43 -22.97 -12.87
N VAL A 190 -13.16 -22.98 -12.45
CA VAL A 190 -12.25 -24.11 -12.65
C VAL A 190 -12.25 -25.02 -11.42
N GLU A 191 -12.10 -24.43 -10.23
CA GLU A 191 -12.05 -25.17 -8.96
C GLU A 191 -12.86 -24.43 -7.89
N PRO A 192 -13.81 -25.09 -7.21
CA PRO A 192 -14.61 -24.45 -6.16
C PRO A 192 -13.74 -24.08 -4.95
N HIS A 193 -14.00 -22.91 -4.36
CA HIS A 193 -13.26 -22.40 -3.20
C HIS A 193 -13.69 -22.98 -1.83
N ASP A 194 -14.64 -23.93 -1.81
CA ASP A 194 -15.21 -24.48 -0.57
C ASP A 194 -14.15 -25.16 0.31
N PHE A 195 -13.15 -25.82 -0.30
CA PHE A 195 -12.05 -26.44 0.44
C PHE A 195 -11.24 -25.41 1.23
N ALA A 196 -11.03 -24.21 0.66
CA ALA A 196 -10.26 -23.15 1.29
C ALA A 196 -11.03 -22.53 2.45
N ILE A 197 -12.35 -22.33 2.28
CA ILE A 197 -13.24 -21.89 3.36
C ILE A 197 -13.25 -22.91 4.50
N ASN A 198 -13.35 -24.20 4.19
CA ASN A 198 -13.28 -25.26 5.19
C ASN A 198 -11.95 -25.25 5.93
N TRP A 199 -10.81 -25.06 5.24
CA TRP A 199 -9.50 -24.98 5.91
C TRP A 199 -9.30 -23.73 6.77
N MET A 200 -9.99 -22.63 6.46
CA MET A 200 -9.94 -21.42 7.29
C MET A 200 -10.80 -21.53 8.55
N HIS A 201 -11.94 -22.23 8.48
CA HIS A 201 -12.85 -22.39 9.62
C HIS A 201 -12.54 -23.63 10.46
N ASP A 202 -12.07 -24.70 9.83
CA ASP A 202 -11.73 -25.98 10.44
C ASP A 202 -10.25 -26.28 10.22
N PHE A 203 -9.45 -25.93 11.23
CA PHE A 203 -8.02 -26.16 11.22
C PHE A 203 -7.67 -27.66 11.36
N GLU A 204 -8.52 -28.48 11.97
CA GLU A 204 -8.27 -29.93 12.07
C GLU A 204 -8.37 -30.57 10.69
N ALA A 205 -9.36 -30.17 9.90
CA ALA A 205 -9.48 -30.57 8.49
C ALA A 205 -8.25 -30.14 7.67
N PHE A 206 -7.68 -28.96 7.95
CA PHE A 206 -6.46 -28.51 7.30
C PHE A 206 -5.22 -29.31 7.72
N GLN A 207 -5.08 -29.65 9.00
CA GLN A 207 -4.02 -30.51 9.51
C GLN A 207 -4.08 -31.91 8.89
N GLU A 208 -5.28 -32.49 8.78
CA GLU A 208 -5.48 -33.79 8.13
C GLU A 208 -5.09 -33.73 6.65
N ALA A 209 -5.53 -32.68 5.94
CA ALA A 209 -5.18 -32.46 4.54
C ALA A 209 -3.67 -32.31 4.33
N LEU A 210 -2.98 -31.65 5.25
CA LEU A 210 -1.52 -31.53 5.23
C LEU A 210 -0.87 -32.89 5.50
N ALA A 211 -1.28 -33.61 6.55
CA ALA A 211 -0.71 -34.89 6.95
C ALA A 211 -0.87 -35.99 5.88
N THR A 212 -1.91 -35.88 5.05
CA THR A 212 -2.20 -36.79 3.93
C THR A 212 -1.51 -36.38 2.62
N HIS A 213 -1.00 -35.14 2.51
CA HIS A 213 -0.30 -34.68 1.31
C HIS A 213 1.11 -35.28 1.20
N GLY A 214 1.48 -35.75 0.00
CA GLY A 214 2.71 -36.53 -0.28
C GLY A 214 4.06 -35.83 -0.06
N GLY A 215 4.09 -34.67 0.60
CA GLY A 215 5.31 -33.98 1.07
C GLY A 215 5.37 -33.76 2.59
N ALA A 216 4.36 -34.24 3.32
CA ALA A 216 4.27 -34.14 4.78
C ALA A 216 4.94 -35.29 5.52
N ARG A 217 5.48 -36.26 4.78
CA ARG A 217 6.37 -37.30 5.30
C ARG A 217 7.65 -37.32 4.49
N ASP A 218 8.78 -37.37 5.17
CA ASP A 218 10.07 -37.61 4.54
C ASP A 218 10.17 -39.06 4.01
N ALA A 219 11.29 -39.39 3.36
CA ALA A 219 11.54 -40.73 2.83
C ALA A 219 11.54 -41.83 3.92
N GLU A 220 11.58 -41.44 5.19
CA GLU A 220 11.63 -42.28 6.38
C GLU A 220 10.25 -42.41 7.06
N GLY A 221 9.25 -41.65 6.61
CA GLY A 221 7.87 -41.72 7.09
C GLY A 221 7.56 -40.82 8.29
N GLU A 222 8.51 -39.98 8.71
CA GLU A 222 8.36 -39.03 9.81
C GLU A 222 7.65 -37.75 9.33
N PRO A 223 6.82 -37.13 10.18
CA PRO A 223 6.15 -35.88 9.84
C PRO A 223 7.18 -34.78 9.56
N THR A 224 7.13 -34.20 8.36
CA THR A 224 8.03 -33.12 7.94
C THR A 224 7.99 -31.97 8.96
N TYR A 225 9.11 -31.27 9.17
CA TYR A 225 9.19 -30.06 10.01
C TYR A 225 8.07 -29.03 9.74
N MET A 226 7.54 -28.99 8.51
CA MET A 226 6.36 -28.17 8.17
C MET A 226 5.13 -28.49 9.02
N ASN A 227 4.86 -29.75 9.36
CA ASN A 227 3.72 -30.13 10.20
C ASN A 227 3.87 -29.61 11.64
N SER A 228 5.08 -29.66 12.19
CA SER A 228 5.37 -29.14 13.54
C SER A 228 5.27 -27.61 13.59
N LEU A 229 5.80 -26.93 12.57
CA LEU A 229 5.66 -25.48 12.42
C LEU A 229 4.18 -25.09 12.29
N MET A 230 3.41 -25.82 11.48
CA MET A 230 1.97 -25.62 11.32
C MET A 230 1.19 -25.73 12.61
N ASN A 231 1.47 -26.77 13.41
CA ASN A 231 0.84 -26.93 14.72
C ASN A 231 1.14 -25.73 15.62
N SER A 232 2.34 -25.18 15.54
CA SER A 232 2.72 -23.98 16.30
C SER A 232 2.07 -22.70 15.78
N MET A 233 1.83 -22.59 14.47
CA MET A 233 1.20 -21.43 13.84
C MET A 233 -0.33 -21.49 13.82
N SER A 234 -0.92 -22.63 14.18
CA SER A 234 -2.36 -22.90 14.17
C SER A 234 -3.19 -21.84 14.87
N LEU A 235 -2.82 -21.51 16.12
CA LEU A 235 -3.55 -20.56 16.94
C LEU A 235 -3.51 -19.14 16.36
N VAL A 236 -2.36 -18.75 15.81
CA VAL A 236 -2.18 -17.44 15.18
C VAL A 236 -3.00 -17.34 13.90
N LEU A 237 -3.05 -18.42 13.12
CA LEU A 237 -3.83 -18.49 11.90
C LEU A 237 -5.35 -18.52 12.16
N ASP A 238 -5.82 -19.21 13.20
CA ASP A 238 -7.23 -19.23 13.59
C ASP A 238 -7.73 -17.82 13.99
N GLU A 239 -6.97 -17.10 14.83
CA GLU A 239 -7.31 -15.72 15.19
C GLU A 239 -7.32 -14.80 13.96
N PHE A 240 -6.38 -15.01 13.04
CA PHE A 240 -6.30 -14.26 11.78
C PHE A 240 -7.50 -14.54 10.86
N TYR A 241 -7.90 -15.80 10.68
CA TYR A 241 -8.98 -16.17 9.76
C TYR A 241 -10.38 -15.76 10.24
N ARG A 242 -10.61 -15.71 11.56
CA ARG A 242 -11.93 -15.31 12.12
C ARG A 242 -12.38 -13.91 11.71
N ASN A 243 -11.43 -13.00 11.50
CA ASN A 243 -11.71 -11.61 11.17
C ASN A 243 -11.68 -11.34 9.66
N LEU A 244 -11.29 -12.33 8.84
CA LEU A 244 -11.16 -12.14 7.40
C LEU A 244 -12.42 -12.51 6.66
N LYS A 245 -12.81 -11.63 5.75
CA LYS A 245 -13.89 -11.87 4.80
C LYS A 245 -13.30 -12.59 3.59
N ALA A 246 -13.82 -13.77 3.30
CA ALA A 246 -13.46 -14.56 2.15
C ALA A 246 -14.63 -14.68 1.18
N VAL A 247 -14.37 -14.47 -0.11
CA VAL A 247 -15.38 -14.59 -1.18
C VAL A 247 -14.80 -15.33 -2.38
N GLY A 248 -15.61 -16.18 -2.99
CA GLY A 248 -15.28 -16.88 -4.23
C GLY A 248 -15.83 -16.14 -5.44
N VAL A 249 -14.97 -15.82 -6.40
CA VAL A 249 -15.35 -15.11 -7.62
C VAL A 249 -14.84 -15.81 -8.87
N SER A 250 -15.63 -15.73 -9.95
CA SER A 250 -15.13 -16.06 -11.29
C SER A 250 -15.08 -14.80 -12.12
N SER A 251 -13.87 -14.37 -12.47
CA SER A 251 -13.67 -13.23 -13.37
C SER A 251 -14.19 -13.51 -14.80
N VAL A 252 -14.40 -14.78 -15.17
CA VAL A 252 -14.87 -15.18 -16.50
C VAL A 252 -16.39 -15.25 -16.55
N THR A 253 -17.03 -15.93 -15.59
CA THR A 253 -18.49 -16.13 -15.59
C THR A 253 -19.24 -14.99 -14.89
N GLY A 254 -18.56 -14.27 -13.99
CA GLY A 254 -19.13 -13.24 -13.14
C GLY A 254 -19.83 -13.74 -11.88
N GLN A 255 -19.69 -15.03 -11.57
CA GLN A 255 -20.16 -15.60 -10.31
C GLN A 255 -19.46 -14.94 -9.11
N GLY A 256 -20.21 -14.71 -8.03
CA GLY A 256 -19.67 -14.21 -6.75
C GLY A 256 -19.36 -12.72 -6.67
N ILE A 257 -19.53 -11.95 -7.76
CA ILE A 257 -19.23 -10.50 -7.74
C ILE A 257 -20.17 -9.75 -6.77
N LYS A 258 -21.43 -10.16 -6.70
CA LYS A 258 -22.39 -9.55 -5.76
C LYS A 258 -21.93 -9.72 -4.32
N GLU A 259 -21.54 -10.94 -3.95
CA GLU A 259 -21.02 -11.27 -2.61
C GLU A 259 -19.74 -10.48 -2.30
N PHE A 260 -18.88 -10.28 -3.31
CA PHE A 260 -17.72 -9.40 -3.16
C PHE A 260 -18.11 -7.96 -2.83
N PHE A 261 -19.10 -7.38 -3.52
CA PHE A 261 -19.55 -6.02 -3.21
C PHE A 261 -20.24 -5.90 -1.85
N ASP A 262 -21.00 -6.92 -1.45
CA ASP A 262 -21.57 -7.00 -0.10
C ASP A 262 -20.45 -7.02 0.96
N ALA A 263 -19.35 -7.75 0.70
CA ALA A 263 -18.17 -7.75 1.56
C ALA A 263 -17.42 -6.40 1.55
N VAL A 264 -17.32 -5.71 0.41
CA VAL A 264 -16.72 -4.37 0.30
C VAL A 264 -17.49 -3.35 1.13
N GLU A 265 -18.82 -3.38 1.08
CA GLU A 265 -19.65 -2.48 1.88
C GLU A 265 -19.51 -2.79 3.38
N ALA A 266 -19.46 -4.07 3.77
CA ALA A 266 -19.19 -4.45 5.16
C ALA A 266 -17.79 -4.02 5.64
N SER A 267 -16.79 -4.01 4.75
CA SER A 267 -15.43 -3.55 5.03
C SER A 267 -15.30 -2.03 5.08
N ARG A 268 -16.18 -1.31 4.37
CA ARG A 268 -16.30 0.14 4.49
C ARG A 268 -16.78 0.54 5.88
N ASP A 269 -17.79 -0.15 6.43
CA ASP A 269 -18.27 0.14 7.78
C ASP A 269 -17.17 -0.07 8.84
N GLU A 270 -16.33 -1.09 8.65
CA GLU A 270 -15.16 -1.39 9.48
C GLU A 270 -14.09 -0.28 9.35
N TYR A 271 -13.81 0.16 8.13
CA TYR A 271 -12.93 1.29 7.85
C TYR A 271 -13.34 2.57 8.60
N GLU A 272 -14.63 2.90 8.53
CA GLU A 272 -15.15 4.13 9.13
C GLU A 272 -15.15 4.09 10.66
N LYS A 273 -15.32 2.90 11.27
CA LYS A 273 -15.39 2.71 12.73
C LYS A 273 -14.02 2.55 13.39
N GLU A 274 -13.12 1.78 12.77
CA GLU A 274 -11.87 1.37 13.40
C GLU A 274 -10.68 2.17 12.85
N TYR A 275 -10.56 2.25 11.53
CA TYR A 275 -9.38 2.81 10.88
C TYR A 275 -9.37 4.34 10.89
N LEU A 276 -10.48 5.01 10.55
CA LEU A 276 -10.54 6.48 10.53
C LEU A 276 -10.14 7.11 11.87
N PRO A 277 -10.66 6.66 13.03
CA PRO A 277 -10.26 7.21 14.32
C PRO A 277 -8.81 6.92 14.71
N GLU A 278 -8.24 5.80 14.26
CA GLU A 278 -6.81 5.50 14.46
C GLU A 278 -5.93 6.45 13.63
N LEU A 279 -6.31 6.69 12.37
CA LEU A 279 -5.61 7.59 11.46
C LEU A 279 -5.66 9.05 11.95
N GLU A 280 -6.81 9.52 12.44
CA GLU A 280 -6.95 10.85 13.05
C GLU A 280 -6.09 11.00 14.31
N ARG A 281 -6.06 9.96 15.18
CA ARG A 281 -5.19 9.94 16.35
C ARG A 281 -3.71 9.99 15.96
N ALA A 282 -3.32 9.25 14.92
CA ALA A 282 -1.96 9.25 14.41
C ALA A 282 -1.56 10.62 13.81
N ARG A 283 -2.47 11.26 13.05
CA ARG A 283 -2.26 12.62 12.53
C ARG A 283 -2.13 13.65 13.63
N ALA A 284 -3.04 13.65 14.61
CA ALA A 284 -2.99 14.57 15.73
C ALA A 284 -1.73 14.38 16.59
N ALA A 285 -1.23 13.15 16.73
CA ALA A 285 0.04 12.88 17.40
C ALA A 285 1.23 13.46 16.61
N ARG A 286 1.27 13.26 15.28
CA ARG A 286 2.32 13.83 14.42
C ARG A 286 2.31 15.36 14.40
N GLU A 287 1.14 15.98 14.35
CA GLU A 287 1.02 17.45 14.40
C GLU A 287 1.51 17.99 15.74
N LYS A 288 1.18 17.32 16.86
CA LYS A 288 1.70 17.69 18.18
C LYS A 288 3.22 17.57 18.27
N THR A 289 3.81 16.51 17.73
CA THR A 289 5.27 16.36 17.72
C THR A 289 5.94 17.42 16.85
N LEU A 290 5.33 17.77 15.71
CA LEU A 290 5.88 18.78 14.80
C LEU A 290 5.74 20.20 15.38
N GLN A 291 4.63 20.49 16.07
CA GLN A 291 4.45 21.73 16.83
C GLN A 291 5.45 21.82 17.98
N ALA A 292 5.62 20.75 18.76
CA ALA A 292 6.62 20.72 19.84
C ALA A 292 8.04 20.94 19.30
N ALA A 293 8.40 20.35 18.15
CA ALA A 293 9.70 20.56 17.52
C ALA A 293 9.88 22.01 17.02
N LYS A 294 8.82 22.62 16.46
CA LYS A 294 8.83 24.03 16.04
C LYS A 294 8.95 24.97 17.24
N ASP A 295 8.22 24.71 18.31
CA ASP A 295 8.25 25.51 19.54
C ASP A 295 9.63 25.41 20.22
N ASP A 296 10.23 24.21 20.26
CA ASP A 296 11.59 24.01 20.77
C ASP A 296 12.64 24.74 19.91
N SER A 297 12.50 24.73 18.58
CA SER A 297 13.38 25.47 17.68
C SER A 297 13.23 26.98 17.86
N MET A 298 11.99 27.49 17.96
CA MET A 298 11.71 28.91 18.18
C MET A 298 12.23 29.37 19.55
N ASN A 299 12.05 28.57 20.60
CA ASN A 299 12.57 28.87 21.94
C ASN A 299 14.11 28.90 21.98
N ARG A 300 14.79 28.03 21.22
CA ARG A 300 16.26 28.10 21.07
C ARG A 300 16.69 29.37 20.35
N LEU A 301 16.03 29.72 19.24
CA LEU A 301 16.30 30.96 18.50
C LEU A 301 16.09 32.21 19.35
N MET A 302 14.98 32.30 20.11
CA MET A 302 14.75 33.44 21.00
C MET A 302 15.82 33.54 22.09
N LYS A 303 16.25 32.41 22.65
CA LYS A 303 17.29 32.39 23.67
C LYS A 303 18.65 32.84 23.10
N ASP A 304 18.98 32.43 21.88
CA ASP A 304 20.22 32.86 21.22
C ASP A 304 20.17 34.35 20.85
N LEU A 305 19.03 34.87 20.38
CA LEU A 305 18.80 36.30 20.14
C LEU A 305 18.87 37.15 21.42
N GLU A 306 18.35 36.65 22.54
CA GLU A 306 18.46 37.31 23.85
C GLU A 306 19.92 37.35 24.31
N LEU A 307 20.65 36.24 24.17
CA LEU A 307 22.08 36.17 24.50
C LEU A 307 22.91 37.11 23.62
N ASP A 308 22.63 37.21 22.32
CA ASP A 308 23.32 38.12 21.42
C ASP A 308 23.00 39.59 21.71
N ARG A 309 21.76 39.91 22.07
CA ARG A 309 21.36 41.25 22.53
C ARG A 309 22.04 41.65 23.85
N GLU A 310 22.21 40.71 24.78
CA GLU A 310 22.94 40.95 26.03
C GLU A 310 24.44 41.11 25.81
N ARG A 311 25.01 40.38 24.83
CA ARG A 311 26.44 40.40 24.53
C ARG A 311 26.86 41.60 23.69
N ASN A 312 25.95 42.18 22.91
CA ASN A 312 26.25 43.27 21.99
C ASN A 312 25.11 44.33 21.96
N PRO A 313 25.07 45.27 22.94
CA PRO A 313 24.00 46.26 23.05
C PRO A 313 23.96 47.30 21.91
N ASN A 314 25.00 47.37 21.06
CA ASN A 314 25.08 48.27 19.90
C ASN A 314 24.80 47.58 18.55
N ALA A 315 24.63 46.26 18.49
CA ALA A 315 24.40 45.56 17.21
C ALA A 315 23.09 45.97 16.53
N ALA A 316 22.07 46.34 17.30
CA ALA A 316 20.80 46.86 16.76
C ALA A 316 20.91 48.22 16.05
N LEU A 317 22.05 48.92 16.15
CA LEU A 317 22.30 50.20 15.46
C LEU A 317 23.08 50.04 14.15
N GLU A 318 23.78 48.90 13.96
CA GLU A 318 24.52 48.59 12.73
C GLU A 318 23.68 47.82 11.70
N ASP A 319 22.52 47.30 12.10
CA ASP A 319 21.55 46.62 11.24
C ASP A 319 20.75 47.63 10.40
N ARG A 320 21.46 48.41 9.57
CA ARG A 320 20.85 49.22 8.52
C ARG A 320 20.72 48.34 7.30
N TRP A 321 19.52 47.82 7.09
CA TRP A 321 19.12 47.21 5.82
C TRP A 321 19.38 48.21 4.68
N ASP A 322 20.34 47.90 3.79
CA ASP A 322 20.63 48.67 2.59
C ASP A 322 19.69 48.19 1.47
N PRO A 323 18.73 49.01 1.01
CA PRO A 323 17.77 48.60 0.00
C PRO A 323 18.37 48.43 -1.41
N ASN A 324 19.69 48.58 -1.59
CA ASN A 324 20.41 48.37 -2.86
C ASN A 324 21.46 47.24 -2.81
N GLU A 325 21.55 46.47 -1.73
CA GLU A 325 22.28 45.20 -1.81
C GLU A 325 21.40 44.20 -2.58
N ASP A 326 21.77 43.93 -3.82
CA ASP A 326 21.19 42.86 -4.63
C ASP A 326 21.50 41.53 -3.92
N ASP A 327 20.55 41.04 -3.11
CA ASP A 327 20.53 39.67 -2.57
C ASP A 327 20.29 38.69 -3.73
N ASP A 328 21.33 38.44 -4.52
CA ASP A 328 21.40 37.36 -5.52
C ASP A 328 21.92 36.05 -4.90
N GLU A 329 21.54 35.76 -3.66
CA GLU A 329 21.69 34.43 -3.07
C GLU A 329 20.30 33.90 -2.70
N ASP A 330 19.70 33.14 -3.63
CA ASP A 330 18.67 32.13 -3.35
C ASP A 330 19.27 31.11 -2.38
N ASP A 331 19.44 31.49 -1.12
CA ASP A 331 19.72 30.58 -0.02
C ASP A 331 18.37 29.98 0.39
N ASP A 332 17.91 29.02 -0.43
CA ASP A 332 17.01 27.94 -0.02
C ASP A 332 17.70 27.19 1.12
N THR A 333 17.77 27.83 2.29
CA THR A 333 18.06 27.18 3.56
C THR A 333 16.82 26.38 3.91
N ASP A 334 16.69 25.23 3.24
CA ASP A 334 16.01 24.07 3.77
C ASP A 334 16.50 23.93 5.22
N VAL A 335 15.62 24.31 6.16
CA VAL A 335 15.82 24.08 7.57
C VAL A 335 15.80 22.57 7.73
N ASN A 336 16.98 21.96 7.58
CA ASN A 336 17.22 20.57 7.91
C ASN A 336 17.09 20.45 9.43
N ILE A 337 15.83 20.28 9.87
CA ILE A 337 15.49 19.82 11.22
C ILE A 337 16.00 18.38 11.29
N ILE A 338 17.28 18.22 11.58
CA ILE A 338 17.86 16.93 11.95
C ILE A 338 17.36 16.65 13.36
N ASP A 339 16.25 15.90 13.43
CA ASP A 339 15.83 15.24 14.66
C ASP A 339 16.95 14.29 15.10
N ARG A 340 17.60 14.63 16.22
CA ARG A 340 18.67 13.83 16.84
C ARG A 340 18.16 13.01 18.03
N SER A 341 16.85 12.90 18.22
CA SER A 341 16.27 12.26 19.39
C SER A 341 15.80 10.81 19.17
N ASP A 342 15.88 10.28 17.95
CA ASP A 342 15.49 8.89 17.69
C ASP A 342 16.56 7.88 18.14
N HIS A 343 16.19 7.06 19.13
CA HIS A 343 16.80 5.76 19.34
C HIS A 343 16.63 4.87 18.09
N PRO A 344 17.61 4.04 17.71
CA PRO A 344 17.57 3.34 16.44
C PRO A 344 16.46 2.27 16.39
N TRP A 345 15.55 2.39 15.42
CA TRP A 345 14.69 1.29 14.99
C TRP A 345 15.49 0.28 14.16
N PRO A 346 15.23 -1.03 14.27
CA PRO A 346 15.94 -2.04 13.50
C PRO A 346 15.43 -2.02 12.04
N GLY A 347 16.01 -1.17 11.21
CA GLY A 347 15.69 -1.12 9.78
C GLY A 347 16.05 0.15 9.02
N GLN A 348 16.69 1.15 9.63
CA GLN A 348 17.02 2.38 8.90
C GLN A 348 18.25 2.22 8.01
N TYR A 349 18.11 2.72 6.78
CA TYR A 349 19.13 2.82 5.73
C TYR A 349 20.45 3.40 6.26
N ILE A 350 21.57 2.78 5.85
CA ILE A 350 22.90 3.36 6.02
C ILE A 350 23.01 4.52 5.04
N ASP A 351 23.10 5.74 5.57
CA ASP A 351 23.39 6.95 4.80
C ASP A 351 24.83 6.87 4.26
N MET A 352 24.96 6.43 3.00
CA MET A 352 26.25 6.27 2.32
C MET A 352 26.96 7.61 2.04
N THR A 353 26.29 8.76 2.23
CA THR A 353 26.92 10.07 2.05
C THR A 353 27.80 10.49 3.23
N ARG A 354 27.66 9.83 4.38
CA ARG A 354 28.52 10.00 5.57
C ARG A 354 29.80 9.17 5.53
N ALA A 355 29.96 8.26 4.57
CA ALA A 355 31.23 7.57 4.35
C ALA A 355 32.22 8.54 3.68
N ARG A 356 32.86 9.39 4.49
CA ARG A 356 34.07 10.11 4.06
C ARG A 356 35.03 9.11 3.42
N ARG A 357 35.47 9.42 2.20
CA ARG A 357 36.63 8.82 1.55
C ARG A 357 37.77 8.71 2.55
N HIS A 358 38.04 7.50 3.02
CA HIS A 358 39.35 7.13 3.48
C HIS A 358 40.06 6.61 2.23
N ASP A 359 40.71 7.52 1.51
CA ASP A 359 41.61 7.13 0.42
C ASP A 359 42.76 6.28 1.01
N ASP A 360 43.12 5.27 0.23
CA ASP A 360 44.33 4.44 0.27
C ASP A 360 44.71 3.74 1.58
N GLU A 361 44.36 2.44 1.66
CA GLU A 361 45.37 1.38 1.81
C GLU A 361 44.77 0.03 1.36
N GLY A 362 45.52 -0.68 0.51
CA GLY A 362 45.02 -1.72 -0.39
C GLY A 362 44.29 -2.90 0.27
N PHE A 363 43.08 -3.17 -0.21
CA PHE A 363 42.35 -4.41 0.07
C PHE A 363 41.93 -5.09 -1.24
N THR A 364 42.76 -6.02 -1.71
CA THR A 364 42.48 -6.89 -2.86
C THR A 364 41.74 -8.14 -2.40
N TRP A 365 40.48 -8.30 -2.83
CA TRP A 365 39.69 -9.50 -2.57
C TRP A 365 40.17 -10.67 -3.45
N PRO A 366 40.49 -11.86 -2.88
CA PRO A 366 40.87 -13.01 -3.67
C PRO A 366 39.64 -13.62 -4.36
N ARG A 367 39.73 -13.86 -5.66
CA ARG A 367 38.71 -14.59 -6.42
C ARG A 367 38.85 -16.09 -6.18
N PRO A 368 37.76 -16.84 -5.98
CA PRO A 368 37.82 -18.30 -5.88
C PRO A 368 38.24 -18.89 -7.23
N GLY A 369 39.28 -19.71 -7.20
CA GLY A 369 39.64 -20.66 -8.27
C GLY A 369 38.94 -22.00 -8.09
#